data_AF-A0A8K0FXL0-F1
#
_entry.id   AF-A0A8K0FXL0-F1
#
_cell.length_a   1.000
_cell.length_b   1.000
_cell.length_c   1.000
_cell.angle_alpha   90.00
_cell.angle_beta   90.00
_cell.angle_gamma   90.00
#
_symmetry.space_group_name_H-M   'P 1'
#
loop_
_entity.id
_entity.type
_entity.pdbx_description
1 polymer ?
#
loop_
_entity_poly.entity_id
_entity_poly.type
_entity_poly.pdbx_seq_one_letter_code
_entity_poly.pdbx_strand_id
1 'polypeptide(L)'
;MGLLVDVPKAGFGRTNDGNSSRRFLFNRNLSAEITGVDSHLIHRLKARKTTKPFLKESLEMLLSTKPPQSMVDVSDKEESIIETEESSDEEP
;
A
#
# COMPACT_ATOMS: atom_id res chain seq x y z
N MET A 1 -22.85 -5.12 25.59
CA MET A 1 -22.04 -4.30 24.66
C MET A 1 -21.85 -2.84 25.06
N GLY A 2 -22.54 -2.28 26.08
CA GLY A 2 -22.20 -0.97 26.68
C GLY A 2 -21.81 0.11 25.68
N LEU A 3 -22.59 0.23 24.60
CA LEU A 3 -22.29 1.06 23.44
C LEU A 3 -23.57 1.79 23.05
N LEU A 4 -23.45 3.10 22.86
CA LEU A 4 -24.51 3.92 22.28
C LEU A 4 -24.40 3.84 20.77
N VAL A 5 -25.41 3.28 20.13
CA VAL A 5 -25.49 3.12 18.68
C VAL A 5 -26.67 3.92 18.19
N ASP A 6 -26.44 4.68 17.13
CA ASP A 6 -27.48 5.41 16.42
C ASP A 6 -28.21 6.47 17.26
N VAL A 7 -27.50 7.07 18.21
CA VAL A 7 -28.04 8.20 18.97
C VAL A 7 -28.04 9.43 18.07
N PRO A 8 -29.17 10.15 17.94
CA PRO A 8 -29.25 11.33 17.11
C PRO A 8 -28.35 12.44 17.65
N LYS A 9 -27.63 13.12 16.75
CA LYS A 9 -26.82 14.30 17.07
C LYS A 9 -27.31 15.46 16.24
N ALA A 10 -27.79 16.52 16.90
CA ALA A 10 -28.25 17.73 16.23
C ALA A 10 -27.17 18.26 15.27
N GLY A 11 -27.54 18.50 14.01
CA GLY A 11 -26.64 18.98 12.96
C GLY A 11 -25.66 17.96 12.36
N PHE A 12 -25.58 16.73 12.86
CA PHE A 12 -24.61 15.71 12.42
C PHE A 12 -25.24 14.35 12.08
N GLY A 13 -26.57 14.21 12.23
CA GLY A 13 -27.30 12.97 11.99
C GLY A 13 -27.17 11.99 13.16
N ARG A 14 -25.97 11.41 13.35
CA ARG A 14 -25.73 10.32 14.32
C ARG A 14 -24.44 10.54 15.11
N THR A 15 -24.36 9.97 16.31
CA THR A 15 -23.14 10.00 17.16
C THR A 15 -22.14 8.89 16.86
N ASN A 16 -22.41 8.01 15.88
CA ASN A 16 -21.56 6.85 15.62
C ASN A 16 -20.21 7.29 15.05
N ASP A 17 -19.14 6.93 15.74
CA ASP A 17 -17.76 7.20 15.33
C ASP A 17 -17.01 5.92 14.94
N GLY A 18 -15.71 6.08 14.63
CA GLY A 18 -14.85 4.95 14.29
C GLY A 18 -14.66 3.95 15.44
N ASN A 19 -14.66 4.41 16.69
CA ASN A 19 -14.55 3.54 17.86
C ASN A 19 -15.83 2.71 18.05
N SER A 20 -16.99 3.35 17.96
CA SER A 20 -18.30 2.69 18.03
C SER A 20 -18.43 1.63 16.95
N SER A 21 -18.03 1.96 15.72
CA SER A 21 -18.03 1.01 14.59
C SER A 21 -17.10 -0.19 14.83
N ARG A 22 -15.92 0.01 15.44
CA ARG A 22 -15.01 -1.10 15.78
C ARG A 22 -15.60 -2.01 16.85
N ARG A 23 -16.16 -1.45 17.91
CA ARG A 23 -16.77 -2.21 19.01
C ARG A 23 -18.00 -2.99 18.54
N PHE A 24 -18.85 -2.36 17.73
CA PHE A 24 -20.02 -2.99 17.12
C PHE A 24 -19.62 -4.18 16.22
N LEU A 25 -18.59 -4.04 15.39
CA LEU A 25 -18.13 -5.14 14.53
C LEU A 25 -17.21 -6.14 15.26
N PHE A 26 -16.80 -5.88 16.50
CA PHE A 26 -15.85 -6.74 17.21
C PHE A 26 -16.49 -8.08 17.56
N ASN A 27 -17.63 -8.06 18.24
CA ASN A 27 -18.36 -9.26 18.65
C ASN A 27 -19.59 -9.47 17.76
N ARG A 28 -19.36 -10.16 16.64
CA ARG A 28 -20.36 -10.34 15.56
C ARG A 28 -21.63 -11.06 16.02
N ASN A 29 -21.50 -12.03 16.94
CA ASN A 29 -22.63 -12.86 17.36
C ASN A 29 -23.61 -12.01 18.16
N LEU A 30 -23.09 -11.23 19.10
CA LEU A 30 -23.88 -10.31 19.91
C LEU A 30 -24.51 -9.20 19.05
N SER A 31 -23.77 -8.65 18.08
CA SER A 31 -24.33 -7.65 17.16
C SER A 31 -25.41 -8.22 16.24
N ALA A 32 -25.25 -9.45 15.76
CA ALA A 32 -26.25 -10.17 14.99
C ALA A 32 -27.52 -10.42 15.81
N GLU A 33 -27.35 -10.87 17.05
CA GLU A 33 -28.43 -11.09 18.00
C GLU A 33 -29.22 -9.81 18.31
N ILE A 34 -28.54 -8.68 18.55
CA ILE A 34 -29.19 -7.40 18.83
C ILE A 34 -29.92 -6.85 17.60
N THR A 35 -29.30 -6.91 16.43
CA THR A 35 -29.82 -6.23 15.22
C THR A 35 -30.71 -7.12 14.35
N GLY A 36 -30.75 -8.42 14.61
CA GLY A 36 -31.40 -9.41 13.75
C GLY A 36 -30.69 -9.61 12.39
N VAL A 37 -29.51 -9.04 12.21
CA VAL A 37 -28.73 -9.16 10.97
C VAL A 37 -27.92 -10.45 10.99
N ASP A 38 -27.79 -11.12 9.84
CA ASP A 38 -26.99 -12.33 9.71
C ASP A 38 -25.52 -12.12 10.17
N SER A 39 -25.07 -12.98 11.10
CA SER A 39 -23.72 -12.95 11.65
C SER A 39 -22.64 -13.14 10.58
N HIS A 40 -22.93 -13.88 9.51
CA HIS A 40 -21.99 -14.10 8.42
C HIS A 40 -21.84 -12.84 7.55
N LEU A 41 -22.90 -12.05 7.39
CA LEU A 41 -22.80 -10.71 6.79
C LEU A 41 -21.92 -9.77 7.62
N ILE A 42 -22.14 -9.70 8.93
CA ILE A 42 -21.33 -8.85 9.84
C ILE A 42 -19.85 -9.24 9.79
N HIS A 43 -19.56 -10.55 9.73
CA HIS A 43 -18.20 -11.06 9.59
C HIS A 43 -17.51 -10.57 8.30
N ARG A 44 -18.19 -10.66 7.16
CA ARG A 44 -17.66 -10.22 5.85
C ARG A 44 -17.37 -8.71 5.83
N LEU A 45 -18.23 -7.92 6.46
CA LEU A 45 -18.04 -6.46 6.57
C LEU A 45 -16.84 -6.10 7.46
N LYS A 46 -16.59 -6.87 8.53
CA LYS A 46 -15.42 -6.66 9.39
C LYS A 46 -14.09 -6.89 8.66
N ALA A 47 -14.02 -7.95 7.84
CA ALA A 47 -12.80 -8.35 7.13
C ALA A 47 -12.38 -7.34 6.05
N ARG A 48 -13.31 -6.55 5.52
CA ARG A 48 -13.06 -5.58 4.45
C ARG A 48 -12.42 -4.27 4.95
N LYS A 49 -11.56 -4.34 5.97
CA LYS A 49 -10.73 -3.21 6.42
C LYS A 49 -9.36 -3.34 5.78
N THR A 50 -9.12 -2.49 4.79
CA THR A 50 -7.85 -2.24 4.12
C THR A 50 -7.36 -3.37 3.20
N THR A 51 -7.44 -3.10 1.89
CA THR A 51 -6.80 -3.80 0.77
C THR A 51 -5.27 -3.67 0.77
N LYS A 52 -4.64 -3.45 1.92
CA LYS A 52 -3.18 -3.31 2.03
C LYS A 52 -2.40 -4.49 1.42
N PRO A 53 -2.78 -5.77 1.59
CA PRO A 53 -2.01 -6.85 0.95
C PRO A 53 -2.15 -6.80 -0.58
N PHE A 54 -3.36 -6.59 -1.10
CA PHE A 54 -3.61 -6.52 -2.54
C PHE A 54 -2.87 -5.37 -3.24
N LEU A 55 -2.89 -4.18 -2.62
CA LEU A 55 -2.19 -3.01 -3.18
C LEU A 55 -0.68 -3.14 -3.07
N LYS A 56 -0.16 -3.73 -1.99
CA LYS A 56 1.27 -3.96 -1.83
C LYS A 56 1.81 -4.97 -2.86
N GLU A 57 1.10 -6.08 -3.04
CA GLU A 57 1.46 -7.13 -4.01
C GLU A 57 1.36 -6.63 -5.46
N SER A 58 0.35 -5.82 -5.78
CA SER A 58 0.23 -5.17 -7.09
C SER A 58 1.35 -4.16 -7.35
N LEU A 59 1.77 -3.41 -6.33
CA LEU A 59 2.82 -2.41 -6.43
C LEU A 59 4.21 -3.07 -6.55
N GLU A 60 4.46 -4.14 -5.78
CA GLU A 60 5.68 -4.95 -5.91
C GLU A 60 5.79 -5.63 -7.29
N MET A 61 4.67 -6.10 -7.84
CA MET A 61 4.63 -6.65 -9.20
C MET A 61 4.96 -5.60 -10.28
N LEU A 62 4.50 -4.36 -10.09
CA LEU A 62 4.78 -3.22 -10.96
C LEU A 62 6.22 -2.72 -10.84
N LEU A 63 6.82 -2.80 -9.66
CA LEU A 63 8.20 -2.34 -9.40
C LEU A 63 9.26 -3.42 -9.63
N SER A 64 8.90 -4.70 -9.72
CA SER A 64 9.82 -5.83 -9.90
C SER A 64 10.26 -6.06 -11.36
N THR A 65 9.84 -5.25 -12.33
CA THR A 65 10.34 -5.37 -13.71
C THR A 65 11.78 -4.85 -13.80
N LYS A 66 12.74 -5.69 -13.40
CA LYS A 66 14.15 -5.49 -13.72
C LYS A 66 14.28 -5.53 -15.26
N PRO A 67 14.83 -4.51 -15.93
CA PRO A 67 15.11 -4.63 -17.36
C PRO A 67 16.09 -5.79 -17.57
N PRO A 68 15.95 -6.57 -18.65
CA PRO A 68 16.80 -7.73 -18.89
C PRO A 68 18.27 -7.29 -18.89
N GLN A 69 19.04 -7.83 -17.95
CA GLN A 69 20.50 -7.74 -17.95
C GLN A 69 21.02 -8.67 -19.03
N SER A 70 21.00 -8.20 -20.28
CA SER A 70 21.70 -8.84 -21.39
C SER A 70 22.19 -7.77 -22.35
N MET A 71 23.25 -7.05 -21.94
CA MET A 71 24.25 -6.39 -22.80
C MET A 71 25.14 -5.48 -21.95
N VAL A 72 25.99 -6.08 -21.11
CA VAL A 72 27.23 -5.42 -20.66
C VAL A 72 28.28 -6.52 -20.56
N ASP A 73 28.88 -6.88 -21.69
CA ASP A 73 30.08 -7.74 -21.78
C ASP A 73 30.77 -7.51 -23.14
N VAL A 74 31.36 -6.34 -23.32
CA VAL A 74 32.42 -5.99 -24.30
C VAL A 74 33.03 -4.71 -23.72
N SER A 75 34.28 -4.58 -23.27
CA SER A 75 35.55 -5.09 -23.77
C SER A 75 36.64 -4.80 -22.72
N ASP A 76 37.27 -5.83 -22.18
CA ASP A 76 38.65 -5.76 -21.68
C ASP A 76 39.57 -6.16 -22.85
N LYS A 77 40.27 -5.17 -23.40
CA LYS A 77 41.35 -5.16 -24.42
C LYS A 77 41.20 -3.80 -25.12
N GLU A 78 42.10 -2.84 -25.00
CA GLU A 78 43.54 -2.98 -25.25
C GLU A 78 44.35 -2.05 -24.33
N GLU A 79 45.32 -2.61 -23.63
CA GLU A 79 46.57 -1.88 -23.38
C GLU A 79 47.36 -1.88 -24.69
N SER A 80 47.88 -0.72 -25.08
CA SER A 80 49.27 -0.51 -25.52
C SER A 80 49.40 0.54 -26.63
N ILE A 81 50.29 1.53 -26.37
CA ILE A 81 51.13 2.26 -27.35
C ILE A 81 50.32 3.34 -28.12
N ILE A 82 50.63 4.64 -28.09
CA ILE A 82 51.86 5.34 -28.51
C ILE A 82 51.87 6.76 -27.89
N GLU A 83 53.04 7.18 -27.40
CA GLU A 83 53.40 8.56 -27.09
C GLU A 83 53.50 9.42 -28.37
N THR A 84 52.94 10.62 -28.36
CA THR A 84 53.48 11.84 -29.02
C THR A 84 52.61 13.00 -28.52
N GLU A 85 53.16 13.98 -27.80
CA GLU A 85 53.60 15.27 -28.36
C GLU A 85 52.52 15.84 -29.30
N GLU A 86 51.92 17.00 -29.06
CA GLU A 86 52.57 18.31 -29.07
C GLU A 86 51.49 19.39 -28.82
N SER A 87 51.91 20.52 -28.24
CA SER A 87 51.48 21.90 -28.52
C SER A 87 50.03 22.17 -28.97
N SER A 88 49.28 23.11 -28.43
CA SER A 88 49.59 24.55 -28.52
C SER A 88 48.42 25.35 -27.95
N ASP A 89 48.79 26.41 -27.23
CA ASP A 89 48.18 27.73 -27.19
C ASP A 89 46.80 27.92 -26.52
N GLU A 90 46.86 28.18 -25.22
CA GLU A 90 46.01 29.18 -24.57
C GLU A 90 46.39 30.57 -25.09
N GLU A 91 45.42 31.33 -25.57
CA GLU A 91 45.48 32.80 -25.44
C GLU A 91 44.15 33.34 -24.86
N PRO A 92 44.22 34.45 -24.11
CA PRO A 92 43.21 34.89 -23.14
C PRO A 92 41.98 35.61 -23.72
#